data_AF-A0A2T1DZX2-F1
#
_entry.id   AF-A0A2T1DZX2-F1
#
_cell.length_a   1.000
_cell.length_b   1.000
_cell.length_c   1.000
_cell.angle_alpha   90.00
_cell.angle_beta   90.00
_cell.angle_gamma   90.00
#
_symmetry.space_group_name_H-M   'P 1'
#
loop_
_entity.id
_entity.type
_entity.pdbx_description
1 polymer ?
#
loop_
_entity_poly.entity_id
_entity_poly.type
_entity_poly.pdbx_seq_one_letter_code
_entity_poly.pdbx_strand_id
1 'polypeptide(L)' 'MKIQALDIQMGDRIIAYCNNKMQICTVRQVLDPGQINITLSVSTSEHSRSSFSRVIRFQRDALVDLAS' A
#
# COMPACT_ATOMS: atom_id res chain seq x y z
N MET A 1 -7.74 -1.52 11.54
CA MET A 1 -6.72 -2.27 12.33
C MET A 1 -5.36 -1.80 11.90
N LYS A 2 -4.35 -1.73 12.78
CA LYS A 2 -2.98 -1.41 12.37
C LYS A 2 -2.14 -2.68 12.29
N ILE A 3 -1.31 -2.79 11.25
CA ILE A 3 -0.32 -3.85 11.08
C ILE A 3 1.05 -3.24 10.83
N GLN A 4 2.12 -4.01 11.02
CA GLN A 4 3.43 -3.58 10.56
C GLN A 4 3.47 -3.60 9.03
N ALA A 5 4.22 -2.66 8.45
CA ALA A 5 4.36 -2.58 7.01
C ALA A 5 4.90 -3.90 6.43
N LEU A 6 5.82 -4.57 7.12
CA LEU A 6 6.33 -5.88 6.75
C LEU A 6 5.25 -6.96 6.59
N ASP A 7 4.16 -6.87 7.35
CA ASP A 7 3.09 -7.87 7.34
C ASP A 7 2.06 -7.61 6.22
N ILE A 8 2.23 -6.54 5.44
CA ILE A 8 1.32 -6.22 4.33
C ILE A 8 1.43 -7.28 3.24
N GLN A 9 0.27 -7.77 2.79
CA GLN A 9 0.15 -8.78 1.75
C GLN A 9 -0.62 -8.27 0.53
N MET A 10 -0.51 -9.02 -0.57
CA MET A 10 -1.33 -8.79 -1.75
C MET A 10 -2.82 -8.92 -1.39
N GLY A 11 -3.63 -7.99 -1.87
CA GLY A 11 -5.08 -7.94 -1.60
C GLY A 11 -5.45 -7.04 -0.42
N ASP A 12 -4.49 -6.72 0.46
CA ASP A 12 -4.74 -5.82 1.57
C ASP A 12 -5.19 -4.45 1.08
N ARG A 13 -6.17 -3.89 1.78
CA ARG A 13 -6.63 -2.52 1.60
C ARG A 13 -5.99 -1.70 2.72
N ILE A 14 -5.10 -0.79 2.37
CA ILE A 14 -4.37 0.05 3.32
C ILE A 14 -4.72 1.52 3.11
N ILE A 15 -4.69 2.30 4.18
CA ILE A 15 -4.78 3.76 4.11
C ILE A 15 -3.36 4.30 3.98
N ALA A 16 -3.08 4.93 2.85
CA ALA A 16 -1.76 5.44 2.53
C ALA A 16 -1.85 6.77 1.78
N TYR A 17 -0.79 7.57 1.85
CA TYR A 17 -0.63 8.69 0.93
C TYR A 17 -0.27 8.16 -0.46
N CYS A 18 -1.14 8.41 -1.44
CA CYS A 18 -0.90 8.11 -2.84
C CYS A 18 -1.36 9.32 -3.67
N ASN A 19 -0.52 9.78 -4.61
CA ASN A 19 -0.74 11.02 -5.37
C ASN A 19 -1.01 12.24 -4.45
N ASN A 20 -0.22 12.39 -3.37
CA ASN A 20 -0.36 13.46 -2.37
C ASN A 20 -1.69 13.51 -1.61
N LYS A 21 -2.50 12.45 -1.70
CA LYS A 21 -3.78 12.33 -0.99
C LYS A 21 -3.75 11.07 -0.10
N MET A 22 -4.15 11.21 1.16
CA MET A 22 -4.40 10.05 2.02
C MET A 22 -5.69 9.36 1.55
N GLN A 23 -5.59 8.09 1.16
CA GLN A 23 -6.71 7.35 0.60
C GLN A 23 -6.52 5.84 0.74
N ILE A 24 -7.59 5.10 0.49
CA ILE A 24 -7.56 3.65 0.46
C ILE A 24 -6.86 3.19 -0.82
N CYS A 25 -5.84 2.36 -0.63
CA CYS A 25 -5.04 1.74 -1.67
C CYS A 25 -5.16 0.22 -1.55
N THR A 26 -5.40 -0.48 -2.66
CA THR A 26 -5.37 -1.94 -2.69
C THR A 26 -4.00 -2.41 -3.14
N VAL A 27 -3.36 -3.24 -2.33
CA VAL A 27 -2.04 -3.81 -2.62
C VAL A 27 -2.17 -4.85 -3.73
N ARG A 28 -1.51 -4.57 -4.85
CA ARG A 28 -1.46 -5.46 -6.02
C ARG A 28 -0.29 -6.42 -5.95
N GLN A 29 0.84 -5.95 -5.45
CA GLN A 29 2.07 -6.74 -5.36
C GLN A 29 3.03 -6.13 -4.32
N VAL A 30 3.75 -6.98 -3.61
CA VAL A 30 4.96 -6.59 -2.87
C VAL A 30 6.13 -6.67 -3.84
N LEU A 31 6.70 -5.51 -4.20
CA LEU A 31 7.78 -5.44 -5.20
C LEU A 31 9.14 -5.75 -4.57
N ASP A 32 9.37 -5.26 -3.37
CA ASP A 32 10.61 -5.50 -2.61
C ASP A 32 10.28 -5.48 -1.11
N PRO A 33 10.42 -6.60 -0.40
CA PRO A 33 10.25 -6.66 1.05
C PRO A 33 11.52 -6.19 1.80
N GLY A 34 12.27 -5.24 1.24
CA GLY A 34 13.64 -4.86 1.61
C GLY A 34 13.95 -4.71 3.10
N GLN A 35 15.24 -4.65 3.43
CA GLN A 35 15.70 -4.68 4.83
C GLN A 35 15.30 -3.43 5.64
N ILE A 36 15.21 -2.27 4.98
CA ILE A 36 14.88 -0.98 5.63
C ILE A 36 13.46 -0.53 5.27
N ASN A 37 13.12 -0.63 3.99
CA ASN A 37 11.82 -0.22 3.48
C ASN A 37 11.19 -1.38 2.71
N ILE A 38 9.87 -1.49 2.81
CA ILE A 38 9.10 -2.31 1.89
C ILE A 38 8.57 -1.44 0.75
N THR A 39 8.53 -2.00 -0.45
CA THR A 39 8.03 -1.33 -1.66
C THR A 39 6.82 -2.08 -2.18
N LEU A 40 5.70 -1.36 -2.30
CA LEU A 40 4.42 -1.93 -2.69
C LEU A 40 3.97 -1.32 -4.02
N SER A 41 3.42 -2.17 -4.87
CA SER A 41 2.58 -1.77 -5.98
C SER A 41 1.12 -1.75 -5.51
N VAL A 42 0.44 -0.62 -5.67
CA VAL A 42 -0.94 -0.42 -5.23
C VAL A 42 -1.79 0.18 -6.34
N SER A 43 -3.09 -0.06 -6.27
CA SER A 43 -4.09 0.65 -7.08
C SER A 43 -5.04 1.43 -6.17
N THR A 44 -5.42 2.63 -6.59
CA THR A 44 -6.47 3.41 -5.92
C THR A 44 -7.83 3.07 -6.54
N SER A 45 -8.87 2.99 -5.72
CA SER A 45 -10.21 2.55 -6.15
C SER A 45 -11.05 3.64 -6.82
N GLU A 46 -10.43 4.59 -7.51
CA GLU A 46 -11.18 5.59 -8.29
C GLU A 46 -11.52 4.99 -9.66
N HIS A 47 -12.71 4.37 -9.70
CA HIS A 47 -13.70 4.18 -10.79
C HIS A 47 -13.32 4.41 -12.26
N SER A 48 -12.06 4.22 -12.62
CA SER A 48 -11.55 4.41 -13.97
C SER A 48 -11.15 3.04 -14.52
N ARG A 49 -11.55 2.79 -15.76
CA ARG A 49 -11.26 1.56 -16.52
C ARG A 49 -9.75 1.28 -16.69
N SER A 50 -8.90 2.14 -16.14
CA SER A 50 -7.45 2.05 -16.04
C SER A 50 -7.02 2.36 -14.60
N SER A 51 -7.19 1.42 -13.67
CA SER A 51 -6.61 1.57 -12.33
C SER A 51 -5.09 1.57 -12.45
N PHE A 52 -4.49 2.75 -12.54
CA PHE A 52 -3.05 2.85 -12.70
C PHE A 52 -2.34 2.31 -11.46
N SER A 53 -1.39 1.41 -11.70
CA SER A 53 -0.47 0.95 -10.68
C SER A 53 0.37 2.13 -10.17
N ARG A 54 0.54 2.22 -8.86
CA ARG A 54 1.36 3.22 -8.17
C ARG A 54 2.32 2.51 -7.24
N VAL A 55 3.51 3.08 -7.07
CA VAL A 55 4.51 2.55 -6.15
C VAL A 55 4.51 3.41 -4.90
N ILE A 56 4.40 2.76 -3.74
CA ILE A 56 4.52 3.41 -2.43
C ILE A 56 5.53 2.64 -1.57
N ARG A 57 6.10 3.34 -0.59
CA ARG A 57 7.16 2.80 0.27
C ARG A 57 6.87 3.11 1.71
N PHE A 58 7.15 2.16 2.57
CA PHE A 58 7.07 2.31 4.02
C PHE A 58 8.39 1.88 4.64
N GLN A 59 8.75 2.50 5.76
CA GLN A 59 9.72 1.89 6.67
C GLN A 59 9.16 0.55 7.14
N ARG A 60 10.03 -0.46 7.21
CA ARG A 60 9.65 -1.86 7.45
C ARG A 60 8.85 -2.04 8.75
N ASP A 61 9.18 -1.28 9.77
CA ASP A 61 8.59 -1.26 11.11
C ASP A 61 7.44 -0.25 11.28
N ALA A 62 7.10 0.50 10.22
CA ALA A 62 6.00 1.46 10.26
C ALA A 62 4.66 0.76 10.49
N LEU A 63 3.79 1.38 11.28
CA LEU A 63 2.42 0.93 11.46
C LEU A 63 1.52 1.51 10.37
N VAL A 64 0.79 0.65 9.68
CA VAL A 64 -0.10 1.01 8.57
C VAL A 64 -1.54 0.61 8.92
N ASP A 65 -2.48 1.52 8.68
CA ASP A 65 -3.90 1.27 8.87
C ASP A 65 -4.47 0.42 7.73
N LEU A 66 -4.97 -0.77 8.06
CA LEU A 66 -5.84 -1.57 7.20
C LEU A 66 -7.24 -0.96 7.15
N ALA A 67 -7.72 -0.71 5.94
CA ALA A 67 -9.11 -0.43 5.64
C ALA A 67 -9.87 -1.75 5.50
N SER A 68 -11.04 -1.84 6.14
CA SER A 68 -11.92 -3.00 6.02
C SER A 68 -12.61 -3.08 4.65
#